data_AF-A0A926XFT0-F1
#
_entry.id   AF-A0A926XFT0-F1
#
_cell.length_a   1.000
_cell.length_b   1.000
_cell.length_c   1.000
_cell.angle_alpha   90.00
_cell.angle_beta   90.00
_cell.angle_gamma   90.00
#
_symmetry.space_group_name_H-M   'P 1'
#
loop_
_entity.id
_entity.type
_entity.pdbx_description
1 polymer ?
#
loop_
_entity_poly.entity_id
_entity_poly.type
_entity_poly.pdbx_seq_one_letter_code
_entity_poly.pdbx_strand_id
1 'polypeptide(L)'
;MKTKDVKILWGRSGNRCAFPGCKIELTPDSAESSLGEMAHIVAESPNGPRGDSYLTCEERDEYSNLILLCPTHHTLIDSNPEEWTVDKLKQIKREHENWVSTQLAQNRIFVERIDNSSFIETQKKEWAKFAENYVWIIVSITPLNISNDDAINPLNRALLNSINSLKLLNYISYSEITVNHYHTSPNEYGVVNQDLRNIKEGSAHKIQVFRNGHCEFMVCLENILEVDSDHTHHQNLLHNPSTKILFYKDMAESLSNQIEGLINIWNDGLPFKDMLITAVMTNTTYMRLYSGRKTWNGYELGSPVSDPILQYSKVINKEESKAAVEESFIKRFVNHFGLNIDTVFDNNGNMNKPGKLY
;
A
#
# COMPACT_ATOMS: atom_id res chain seq x y z
N MET A 1 -0.02 13.82 -21.29
CA MET A 1 0.83 13.89 -20.08
C MET A 1 -0.01 13.71 -18.81
N LYS A 2 0.38 12.82 -17.88
CA LYS A 2 -0.43 12.51 -16.67
C LYS A 2 -0.17 13.54 -15.56
N THR A 3 -1.19 13.82 -14.73
CA THR A 3 -1.07 14.78 -13.60
C THR A 3 0.06 14.43 -12.63
N LYS A 4 0.35 13.14 -12.44
CA LYS A 4 1.47 12.66 -11.63
C LYS A 4 2.82 13.17 -12.17
N ASP A 5 3.06 13.04 -13.47
CA ASP A 5 4.33 13.41 -14.11
C ASP A 5 4.57 14.92 -14.07
N VAL A 6 3.51 15.71 -14.29
CA VAL A 6 3.53 17.16 -14.14
C VAL A 6 3.95 17.56 -12.73
N LYS A 7 3.33 16.98 -11.69
CA LYS A 7 3.68 17.27 -10.29
C LYS A 7 5.13 16.92 -9.97
N ILE A 8 5.62 15.78 -10.44
CA ILE A 8 7.01 15.35 -10.22
C ILE A 8 7.98 16.31 -10.93
N LEU A 9 7.72 16.67 -12.18
CA LEU A 9 8.56 17.56 -12.97
C LEU A 9 8.70 18.94 -12.31
N TRP A 10 7.57 19.56 -11.99
CA TRP A 10 7.52 20.87 -11.37
C TRP A 10 8.15 20.88 -9.97
N GLY A 11 7.85 19.86 -9.16
CA GLY A 11 8.42 19.72 -7.82
C GLY A 11 9.94 19.54 -7.83
N ARG A 12 10.47 18.68 -8.71
CA ARG A 12 11.92 18.42 -8.79
C ARG A 12 12.70 19.54 -9.46
N SER A 13 12.07 20.30 -10.35
CA SER A 13 12.69 21.48 -10.97
C SER A 13 12.63 22.72 -10.07
N GLY A 14 11.91 22.65 -8.93
CA GLY A 14 11.88 23.73 -7.94
C GLY A 14 11.34 25.05 -8.49
N ASN A 15 10.40 25.02 -9.45
CA ASN A 15 9.89 26.21 -10.14
C ASN A 15 11.00 27.06 -10.82
N ARG A 16 12.06 26.41 -11.32
CA ARG A 16 13.18 27.08 -11.97
C ARG A 16 13.46 26.48 -13.34
N CYS A 17 13.93 27.30 -14.28
CA CYS A 17 14.37 26.82 -15.59
C CYS A 17 15.57 25.87 -15.45
N ALA A 18 15.48 24.70 -16.08
CA ALA A 18 16.53 23.68 -16.01
C ALA A 18 17.81 24.05 -16.75
N PHE A 19 17.73 24.96 -17.74
CA PHE A 19 18.88 25.35 -18.55
C PHE A 19 20.07 25.83 -17.69
N PRO A 20 21.32 25.44 -18.01
CA PRO A 20 22.51 25.86 -17.26
C PRO A 20 22.62 27.39 -17.19
N GLY A 21 22.80 27.93 -15.98
CA GLY A 21 22.96 29.37 -15.76
C GLY A 21 21.69 30.23 -15.81
N CYS A 22 20.53 29.70 -16.20
CA CYS A 22 19.28 30.48 -16.30
C CYS A 22 18.57 30.64 -14.95
N LYS A 23 18.03 29.55 -14.41
CA LYS A 23 17.36 29.49 -13.09
C LYS A 23 16.36 30.63 -12.84
N ILE A 24 15.69 31.12 -13.89
CA ILE A 24 14.60 32.07 -13.70
C ILE A 24 13.40 31.37 -13.06
N GLU A 25 12.62 32.12 -12.32
CA GLU A 25 11.34 31.67 -11.76
C GLU A 25 10.29 31.51 -12.87
N LEU A 26 9.57 30.38 -12.84
CA LEU A 26 8.62 30.02 -13.90
C LEU A 26 7.16 30.30 -13.52
N THR A 27 6.87 30.54 -12.25
CA THR A 27 5.57 31.03 -11.77
C THR A 27 5.78 32.22 -10.83
N PRO A 28 6.21 33.38 -11.34
CA PRO A 28 6.34 34.58 -10.51
C PRO A 28 4.96 35.09 -10.09
N ASP A 29 4.84 35.61 -8.86
CA ASP A 29 3.56 36.12 -8.31
C ASP A 29 2.91 37.22 -9.17
N SER A 30 3.71 37.92 -9.99
CA SER A 30 3.25 38.99 -10.87
C SER A 30 2.64 38.53 -12.20
N ALA A 31 2.61 37.22 -12.49
CA ALA A 31 2.09 36.69 -13.74
C ALA A 31 0.80 35.89 -13.54
N GLU A 32 -0.22 36.18 -14.36
CA GLU A 32 -1.49 35.41 -14.37
C GLU A 32 -1.33 34.00 -14.94
N SER A 33 -0.21 33.71 -15.62
CA SER A 33 0.08 32.42 -16.26
C SER A 33 1.51 31.96 -15.99
N SER A 34 1.72 30.65 -16.06
CA SER A 34 3.04 30.05 -15.91
C SER A 34 3.92 30.38 -17.12
N LEU A 35 5.16 30.80 -16.85
CA LEU A 35 6.23 30.93 -17.83
C LEU A 35 6.95 29.61 -18.10
N GLY A 36 6.62 28.53 -17.37
CA GLY A 36 7.30 27.25 -17.51
C GLY A 36 6.69 26.37 -18.59
N GLU A 37 7.54 25.85 -19.46
CA GLU A 37 7.19 24.91 -20.51
C GLU A 37 7.75 23.52 -20.19
N MET A 38 6.88 22.51 -20.25
CA MET A 38 7.25 21.11 -20.02
C MET A 38 7.71 20.52 -21.36
N ALA A 39 8.97 20.74 -21.67
CA ALA A 39 9.56 20.35 -22.94
C ALA A 39 9.85 18.85 -22.97
N HIS A 40 9.55 18.22 -24.12
CA HIS A 40 9.92 16.86 -24.40
C HIS A 40 11.41 16.77 -24.79
N ILE A 41 12.16 15.89 -24.12
CA ILE A 41 13.56 15.59 -24.48
C ILE A 41 13.59 14.85 -25.83
N VAL A 42 12.75 13.83 -25.98
CA VAL A 42 12.39 13.20 -27.26
C VAL A 42 11.00 13.70 -27.63
N ALA A 43 10.85 14.43 -28.75
CA ALA A 43 9.58 15.06 -29.13
C ALA A 43 8.39 14.09 -29.14
N GLU A 44 7.19 14.61 -28.91
CA GLU A 44 5.94 13.82 -28.95
C GLU A 44 5.73 13.14 -30.31
N SER A 45 6.07 13.82 -31.40
CA SER A 45 5.96 13.29 -32.77
C SER A 45 7.30 12.76 -33.29
N PRO A 46 7.30 11.66 -34.08
CA PRO A 46 8.50 11.16 -34.76
C PRO A 46 9.18 12.20 -35.66
N ASN A 47 8.41 13.13 -36.24
CA ASN A 47 8.93 14.21 -37.09
C ASN A 47 9.41 15.44 -36.29
N GLY A 48 9.25 15.43 -34.97
CA GLY A 48 9.68 16.53 -34.10
C GLY A 48 11.16 16.46 -33.73
N PRO A 49 11.68 17.46 -33.00
CA PRO A 49 13.06 17.48 -32.51
C PRO A 49 13.42 16.19 -31.76
N ARG A 50 14.45 15.48 -32.23
CA ARG A 50 14.91 14.21 -31.63
C ARG A 50 13.80 13.13 -31.59
N GLY A 51 12.83 13.20 -32.52
CA GLY A 51 11.67 12.32 -32.55
C GLY A 51 11.96 10.88 -32.96
N ASP A 52 13.07 10.64 -33.67
CA ASP A 52 13.56 9.30 -34.03
C ASP A 52 14.09 8.57 -32.79
N SER A 53 13.23 7.75 -32.18
CA SER A 53 13.47 7.12 -30.89
C SER A 53 12.58 5.90 -30.70
N TYR A 54 13.10 4.92 -29.96
CA TYR A 54 12.38 3.69 -29.57
C TYR A 54 11.27 3.93 -28.55
N LEU A 55 11.16 5.13 -27.97
CA LEU A 55 10.11 5.45 -27.00
C LEU A 55 8.71 5.37 -27.63
N THR A 56 7.80 4.69 -26.96
CA THR A 56 6.39 4.66 -27.34
C THR A 56 5.73 6.03 -27.14
N CYS A 57 4.54 6.22 -27.70
CA CYS A 57 3.77 7.45 -27.50
C CYS A 57 3.48 7.71 -26.02
N GLU A 58 3.19 6.67 -25.23
CA GLU A 58 2.94 6.78 -23.80
C GLU A 58 4.20 7.15 -23.02
N GLU A 59 5.35 6.57 -23.37
CA GLU A 59 6.64 6.83 -22.72
C GLU A 59 7.15 8.26 -22.99
N ARG A 60 6.80 8.85 -24.13
CA ARG A 60 7.16 10.23 -24.45
C ARG A 60 6.55 11.23 -23.46
N ASP A 61 5.39 10.91 -22.91
CA ASP A 61 4.67 11.75 -21.95
C ASP A 61 5.02 11.52 -20.48
N GLU A 62 5.97 10.62 -20.21
CA GLU A 62 6.44 10.35 -18.85
C GLU A 62 7.42 11.41 -18.35
N TYR A 63 7.44 11.64 -17.04
CA TYR A 63 8.39 12.55 -16.39
C TYR A 63 9.86 12.29 -16.77
N SER A 64 10.22 11.04 -17.07
CA SER A 64 11.56 10.62 -17.49
C SER A 64 12.01 11.29 -18.80
N ASN A 65 11.07 11.64 -19.67
CA ASN A 65 11.29 12.29 -20.95
C ASN A 65 11.02 13.80 -20.93
N LEU A 66 10.75 14.41 -19.77
CA LEU A 66 10.39 15.82 -19.68
C LEU A 66 11.45 16.66 -18.97
N ILE A 67 11.66 17.88 -19.46
CA ILE A 67 12.53 18.89 -18.84
C ILE A 67 11.77 20.23 -18.75
N LEU A 68 11.88 20.91 -17.60
CA LEU A 68 11.17 22.16 -17.37
C LEU A 68 12.04 23.36 -17.79
N LEU A 69 11.55 24.19 -18.71
CA LEU A 69 12.29 25.29 -19.31
C LEU A 69 11.46 26.58 -19.32
N CYS A 70 12.12 27.72 -19.49
CA CYS A 70 11.42 28.94 -19.88
C CYS A 70 11.26 29.00 -21.42
N PRO A 71 10.41 29.89 -21.95
CA PRO A 71 10.07 29.86 -23.38
C PRO A 71 11.27 30.16 -24.26
N THR A 72 12.19 31.01 -23.79
CA THR A 72 13.46 31.31 -24.47
C THR A 72 14.33 30.05 -24.64
N HIS A 73 14.51 29.28 -23.57
CA HIS A 73 15.40 28.11 -23.62
C HIS A 73 14.74 26.89 -24.26
N HIS A 74 13.42 26.76 -24.13
CA HIS A 74 12.68 25.76 -24.89
C HIS A 74 12.83 25.99 -26.39
N THR A 75 12.57 27.22 -26.85
CA THR A 75 12.76 27.59 -28.26
C THR A 75 14.19 27.37 -28.75
N LEU A 76 15.20 27.72 -27.93
CA LEU A 76 16.63 27.52 -28.25
C LEU A 76 16.95 26.04 -28.48
N ILE A 77 16.48 25.16 -27.59
CA ILE A 77 16.74 23.72 -27.64
C ILE A 77 16.06 23.05 -28.83
N ASP A 78 14.80 23.42 -29.09
CA ASP A 78 14.03 22.83 -30.17
C ASP A 78 14.49 23.29 -31.55
N SER A 79 15.03 24.51 -31.65
CA SER A 79 15.60 25.03 -32.89
C SER A 79 16.96 24.41 -33.24
N ASN A 80 17.65 23.76 -32.29
CA ASN A 80 19.01 23.23 -32.49
C ASN A 80 19.14 21.77 -31.99
N PRO A 81 18.39 20.81 -32.55
CA PRO A 81 18.33 19.44 -32.04
C PRO A 81 19.66 18.66 -32.15
N GLU A 82 20.52 19.03 -33.11
CA GLU A 82 21.84 18.43 -33.29
C GLU A 82 22.81 18.82 -32.16
N GLU A 83 22.71 20.05 -31.66
CA GLU A 83 23.54 20.54 -30.55
C GLU A 83 23.00 20.07 -29.19
N TRP A 84 21.68 20.01 -29.05
CA TRP A 84 20.97 19.65 -27.82
C TRP A 84 20.47 18.22 -27.90
N THR A 85 21.38 17.27 -27.93
CA THR A 85 21.08 15.83 -27.99
C THR A 85 20.30 15.34 -26.77
N VAL A 86 19.63 14.19 -26.91
CA VAL A 86 18.88 13.53 -25.82
C VAL A 86 19.75 13.34 -24.57
N ASP A 87 20.99 12.87 -24.74
CA ASP A 87 21.90 12.64 -23.61
C ASP A 87 22.29 13.94 -22.90
N LYS A 88 22.54 15.01 -23.67
CA LYS A 88 22.87 16.33 -23.12
C LYS A 88 21.69 16.89 -22.33
N LEU A 89 20.46 16.77 -22.84
CA LEU A 89 19.25 17.22 -22.14
C LEU A 89 18.96 16.41 -20.88
N LYS A 90 19.14 15.07 -20.92
CA LYS A 90 19.04 14.22 -19.73
C LYS A 90 20.08 14.58 -18.67
N GLN A 91 21.30 14.90 -19.11
CA GLN A 91 22.36 15.38 -18.22
C GLN A 91 21.97 16.72 -17.57
N ILE A 92 21.51 17.70 -18.36
CA ILE A 92 21.07 19.01 -17.85
C ILE A 92 19.93 18.85 -16.84
N LYS A 93 18.92 18.02 -17.16
CA LYS A 93 17.82 17.70 -16.23
C LYS A 93 18.35 17.16 -14.91
N ARG A 94 19.23 16.16 -14.96
CA ARG A 94 19.82 15.53 -13.77
C ARG A 94 20.64 16.52 -12.94
N GLU A 95 21.49 17.32 -13.59
CA GLU A 95 22.31 18.33 -12.92
C GLU A 95 21.44 19.41 -12.27
N HIS A 96 20.39 19.85 -12.96
CA HIS A 96 19.46 20.83 -12.42
C HIS A 96 18.69 20.29 -11.20
N GLU A 97 18.12 19.10 -11.28
CA GLU A 97 17.37 18.50 -10.17
C GLU A 97 18.28 18.22 -8.97
N ASN A 98 19.54 17.82 -9.21
CA ASN A 98 20.55 17.70 -8.16
C ASN A 98 20.88 19.06 -7.53
N TRP A 99 20.99 20.12 -8.34
CA TRP A 99 21.17 21.48 -7.84
C TRP A 99 19.97 21.90 -6.98
N VAL A 100 18.72 21.70 -7.44
CA VAL A 100 17.50 22.00 -6.65
C VAL A 100 17.53 21.23 -5.33
N SER A 101 17.78 19.91 -5.37
CA SER A 101 17.89 19.09 -4.17
C SER A 101 18.96 19.60 -3.21
N THR A 102 20.09 20.07 -3.73
CA THR A 102 21.19 20.62 -2.92
C THR A 102 20.79 21.96 -2.31
N GLN A 103 20.13 22.85 -3.05
CA GLN A 103 19.65 24.13 -2.55
C GLN A 103 18.58 23.96 -1.46
N LEU A 104 17.67 22.99 -1.64
CA LEU A 104 16.67 22.64 -0.64
C LEU A 104 17.31 22.05 0.62
N ALA A 105 18.34 21.21 0.46
CA ALA A 105 19.09 20.62 1.57
C ALA A 105 19.97 21.63 2.35
N GLN A 106 20.32 22.79 1.78
CA GLN A 106 21.13 23.85 2.41
C GLN A 106 20.37 24.69 3.46
N ASN A 107 19.43 24.09 4.20
CA ASN A 107 18.72 24.66 5.36
C ASN A 107 17.82 25.89 5.11
N ARG A 108 16.89 25.85 4.15
CA ARG A 108 15.71 26.75 4.17
C ARG A 108 14.35 26.09 3.93
N ILE A 109 14.30 24.84 3.48
CA ILE A 109 13.07 24.04 3.45
C ILE A 109 13.42 22.66 3.98
N PHE A 110 12.98 22.37 5.20
CA PHE A 110 12.91 21.00 5.70
C PHE A 110 11.83 20.28 4.88
N VAL A 111 12.24 19.49 3.89
CA VAL A 111 11.41 18.36 3.46
C VAL A 111 11.76 17.23 4.43
N GLU A 112 11.05 17.16 5.55
CA GLU A 112 10.95 15.89 6.24
C GLU A 112 10.39 14.91 5.21
N ARG A 113 11.22 13.94 4.80
CA ARG A 113 10.62 12.72 4.30
C ARG A 113 9.68 12.28 5.40
N ILE A 114 8.41 12.09 5.06
CA ILE A 114 7.52 11.26 5.86
C ILE A 114 8.18 9.88 5.88
N ASP A 115 9.07 9.67 6.85
CA ASP A 115 9.78 8.42 7.05
C ASP A 115 9.04 7.63 8.11
N ASN A 116 7.90 7.09 7.69
CA ASN A 116 7.12 6.17 8.51
C ASN A 116 7.85 4.83 8.67
N SER A 117 9.03 4.61 8.09
CA SER A 117 9.73 3.32 8.14
C SER A 117 10.07 2.94 9.57
N SER A 118 10.52 3.90 10.40
CA SER A 118 10.83 3.67 11.81
C SER A 118 9.58 3.33 12.64
N PHE A 119 8.47 4.03 12.40
CA PHE A 119 7.17 3.74 13.01
C PHE A 119 6.67 2.36 12.60
N ILE A 120 6.67 2.05 11.30
CA ILE A 120 6.23 0.77 10.75
C ILE A 120 7.13 -0.38 11.26
N GLU A 121 8.44 -0.19 11.35
CA GLU A 121 9.34 -1.19 11.91
C GLU A 121 9.08 -1.42 13.41
N THR A 122 8.76 -0.36 14.15
CA THR A 122 8.35 -0.45 15.57
C THR A 122 7.05 -1.22 15.71
N GLN A 123 6.01 -0.87 14.93
CA GLN A 123 4.74 -1.60 14.93
C GLN A 123 4.93 -3.06 14.55
N LYS A 124 5.78 -3.38 13.56
CA LYS A 124 6.10 -4.77 13.22
C LYS A 124 6.70 -5.55 14.39
N LYS A 125 7.61 -4.93 15.16
CA LYS A 125 8.21 -5.57 16.34
C LYS A 125 7.15 -5.82 17.42
N GLU A 126 6.28 -4.84 17.66
CA GLU A 126 5.16 -4.99 18.59
C GLU A 126 4.16 -6.05 18.14
N TRP A 127 3.82 -6.11 16.85
CA TRP A 127 2.96 -7.15 16.28
C TRP A 127 3.56 -8.54 16.38
N ALA A 128 4.85 -8.70 16.05
CA ALA A 128 5.54 -9.98 16.17
C ALA A 128 5.60 -10.45 17.63
N LYS A 129 5.84 -9.52 18.57
CA LYS A 129 5.82 -9.81 20.01
C LYS A 129 4.43 -10.18 20.50
N PHE A 130 3.39 -9.47 20.05
CA PHE A 130 2.00 -9.73 20.41
C PHE A 130 1.49 -11.07 19.85
N ALA A 131 1.86 -11.40 18.61
CA ALA A 131 1.42 -12.61 17.95
C ALA A 131 1.95 -13.89 18.62
N GLU A 132 3.05 -13.78 19.38
CA GLU A 132 3.78 -14.90 19.96
C GLU A 132 3.99 -16.01 18.91
N ASN A 133 3.40 -17.19 19.10
CA ASN A 133 3.50 -18.33 18.19
C ASN A 133 2.22 -18.59 17.37
N TYR A 134 1.21 -17.71 17.48
CA TYR A 134 -0.07 -17.85 16.79
C TYR A 134 -0.04 -17.16 15.42
N VAL A 135 -0.83 -17.67 14.49
CA VAL A 135 -1.01 -17.00 13.18
C VAL A 135 -2.06 -15.90 13.32
N TRP A 136 -1.65 -14.67 13.01
CA TRP A 136 -2.53 -13.50 12.98
C TRP A 136 -2.55 -12.89 11.59
N ILE A 137 -3.70 -12.35 11.17
CA ILE A 137 -3.76 -11.29 10.16
C ILE A 137 -3.96 -9.96 10.87
N ILE A 138 -3.11 -9.01 10.54
CA ILE A 138 -3.12 -7.65 11.07
C ILE A 138 -3.26 -6.70 9.90
N VAL A 139 -4.32 -5.91 9.88
CA VAL A 139 -4.46 -4.79 8.96
C VAL A 139 -4.36 -3.51 9.76
N SER A 140 -3.63 -2.53 9.25
CA SER A 140 -3.54 -1.21 9.86
C SER A 140 -3.62 -0.12 8.81
N ILE A 141 -4.12 1.04 9.23
CA ILE A 141 -4.10 2.28 8.45
C ILE A 141 -3.35 3.34 9.24
N THR A 142 -2.43 4.03 8.58
CA THR A 142 -1.53 5.01 9.21
C THR A 142 -1.58 6.32 8.43
N PRO A 143 -1.88 7.45 9.09
CA PRO A 143 -1.75 8.75 8.46
C PRO A 143 -0.34 8.98 7.92
N LEU A 144 -0.23 9.58 6.74
CA LEU A 144 1.08 9.94 6.20
C LEU A 144 1.66 11.17 6.90
N ASN A 145 0.82 12.08 7.39
CA ASN A 145 1.28 13.24 8.13
C ASN A 145 0.33 13.49 9.30
N ILE A 146 0.91 13.81 10.45
CA ILE A 146 0.18 14.13 11.67
C ILE A 146 0.69 15.51 12.09
N SER A 147 -0.14 16.54 11.98
CA SER A 147 0.19 17.82 12.60
C SER A 147 -0.03 17.72 14.11
N ASN A 148 0.67 18.55 14.90
CA ASN A 148 0.56 18.54 16.35
C ASN A 148 -0.88 18.80 16.86
N ASP A 149 -1.75 19.35 16.01
CA ASP A 149 -3.15 19.66 16.33
C ASP A 149 -4.14 18.55 15.91
N ASP A 150 -3.69 17.49 15.22
CA ASP A 150 -4.56 16.41 14.69
C ASP A 150 -4.90 15.31 15.71
N ALA A 151 -4.85 15.60 17.01
CA ALA A 151 -5.15 14.63 18.05
C ALA A 151 -6.61 14.18 18.00
N ILE A 152 -6.84 12.90 17.71
CA ILE A 152 -8.18 12.33 17.65
C ILE A 152 -8.75 12.20 19.05
N ASN A 153 -10.01 12.61 19.19
CA ASN A 153 -10.80 12.36 20.38
C ASN A 153 -11.24 10.89 20.41
N PRO A 154 -10.69 10.05 21.31
CA PRO A 154 -11.07 8.64 21.42
C PRO A 154 -12.54 8.44 21.80
N LEU A 155 -13.18 9.45 22.42
CA LEU A 155 -14.58 9.37 22.83
C LEU A 155 -15.55 9.92 21.77
N ASN A 156 -15.08 10.14 20.54
CA ASN A 156 -15.94 10.51 19.43
C ASN A 156 -17.01 9.43 19.19
N ARG A 157 -18.29 9.80 19.21
CA ARG A 157 -19.41 8.87 19.04
C ARG A 157 -19.44 8.19 17.67
N ALA A 158 -19.10 8.91 16.60
CA ALA A 158 -19.04 8.33 15.26
C ALA A 158 -17.97 7.23 15.24
N LEU A 159 -16.77 7.53 15.74
CA LEU A 159 -15.68 6.56 15.86
C LEU A 159 -16.09 5.32 16.67
N LEU A 160 -16.69 5.49 17.84
CA LEU A 160 -17.13 4.38 18.69
C LEU A 160 -18.20 3.52 18.01
N ASN A 161 -19.13 4.15 17.27
CA ASN A 161 -20.15 3.42 16.51
C ASN A 161 -19.52 2.62 15.36
N SER A 162 -18.52 3.17 14.66
CA SER A 162 -17.80 2.46 13.60
C SER A 162 -17.04 1.27 14.16
N ILE A 163 -16.36 1.41 15.31
CA ILE A 163 -15.71 0.29 16.00
C ILE A 163 -16.74 -0.78 16.36
N ASN A 164 -17.86 -0.39 17.01
CA ASN A 164 -18.87 -1.34 17.47
C ASN A 164 -19.66 -2.02 16.35
N SER A 165 -19.58 -1.54 15.11
CA SER A 165 -20.20 -2.16 13.93
C SER A 165 -19.25 -3.06 13.13
N LEU A 166 -17.97 -3.16 13.54
CA LEU A 166 -17.00 -4.04 12.90
C LEU A 166 -17.46 -5.49 12.95
N LYS A 167 -17.38 -6.17 11.81
CA LYS A 167 -17.68 -7.59 11.68
C LYS A 167 -16.47 -8.43 12.08
N LEU A 168 -16.73 -9.51 12.80
CA LEU A 168 -15.78 -10.59 13.07
C LEU A 168 -16.13 -11.79 12.18
N LEU A 169 -15.16 -12.67 11.95
CA LEU A 169 -15.42 -13.91 11.23
C LEU A 169 -16.33 -14.81 12.06
N ASN A 170 -17.25 -15.52 11.39
CA ASN A 170 -18.31 -16.30 12.03
C ASN A 170 -17.80 -17.40 13.00
N TYR A 171 -16.56 -17.84 12.86
CA TYR A 171 -15.92 -18.86 13.71
C TYR A 171 -15.17 -18.29 14.92
N ILE A 172 -15.04 -16.96 15.02
CA ILE A 172 -14.41 -16.29 16.17
C ILE A 172 -15.43 -16.04 17.28
N SER A 173 -16.71 -15.90 16.93
CA SER A 173 -17.77 -15.57 17.87
C SER A 173 -18.95 -16.52 17.69
N TYR A 174 -19.19 -17.37 18.69
CA TYR A 174 -20.29 -18.35 18.71
C TYR A 174 -21.69 -17.69 18.77
N SER A 175 -21.80 -16.37 18.96
CA SER A 175 -23.07 -15.68 19.21
C SER A 175 -23.24 -14.29 18.58
N GLU A 176 -22.15 -13.60 18.20
CA GLU A 176 -22.20 -12.21 17.69
C GLU A 176 -21.37 -12.05 16.40
N ILE A 177 -21.97 -11.59 15.31
CA ILE A 177 -21.27 -11.35 14.02
C ILE A 177 -20.42 -10.06 14.08
N THR A 178 -20.70 -9.18 15.05
CA THR A 178 -20.00 -7.92 15.26
C THR A 178 -19.21 -7.92 16.56
N VAL A 179 -18.28 -6.99 16.71
CA VAL A 179 -17.51 -6.84 17.94
C VAL A 179 -18.43 -6.53 19.13
N ASN A 180 -18.09 -7.08 20.29
CA ASN A 180 -18.83 -6.80 21.50
C ASN A 180 -18.48 -5.41 22.04
N HIS A 181 -19.45 -4.50 22.07
CA HIS A 181 -19.23 -3.13 22.52
C HIS A 181 -18.81 -3.00 24.00
N TYR A 182 -19.11 -3.99 24.85
CA TYR A 182 -18.65 -4.00 26.25
C TYR A 182 -17.14 -4.19 26.37
N HIS A 183 -16.47 -4.67 25.32
CA HIS A 183 -15.02 -4.76 25.27
C HIS A 183 -14.35 -3.48 24.73
N THR A 184 -15.13 -2.50 24.26
CA THR A 184 -14.62 -1.21 23.77
C THR A 184 -14.36 -0.28 24.96
N SER A 185 -13.10 0.09 25.18
CA SER A 185 -12.70 0.97 26.28
C SER A 185 -11.57 1.93 25.87
N PRO A 186 -11.54 3.15 26.42
CA PRO A 186 -10.41 4.06 26.23
C PRO A 186 -9.19 3.58 27.04
N ASN A 187 -7.99 3.85 26.53
CA ASN A 187 -6.72 3.66 27.24
C ASN A 187 -5.82 4.90 27.07
N GLU A 188 -4.57 4.82 27.55
CA GLU A 188 -3.61 5.92 27.43
C GLU A 188 -3.30 6.31 25.97
N TYR A 189 -3.37 5.34 25.05
CA TYR A 189 -3.05 5.52 23.63
C TYR A 189 -4.24 5.91 22.75
N GLY A 190 -5.48 5.68 23.17
CA GLY A 190 -6.70 5.93 22.39
C GLY A 190 -7.89 5.08 22.82
N VAL A 191 -8.46 4.29 21.90
CA VAL A 191 -9.55 3.33 22.16
C VAL A 191 -9.12 1.94 21.72
N VAL A 192 -9.48 0.93 22.51
CA VAL A 192 -9.27 -0.48 22.18
C VAL A 192 -10.56 -1.26 22.35
N ASN A 193 -10.82 -2.18 21.42
CA ASN A 193 -11.74 -3.30 21.60
C ASN A 193 -10.92 -4.58 21.48
N GLN A 194 -10.90 -5.42 22.51
CA GLN A 194 -10.12 -6.66 22.47
C GLN A 194 -10.84 -7.82 23.16
N ASP A 195 -10.71 -9.01 22.59
CA ASP A 195 -11.07 -10.26 23.24
C ASP A 195 -9.94 -11.28 23.00
N LEU A 196 -9.21 -11.59 24.07
CA LEU A 196 -8.08 -12.52 24.06
C LEU A 196 -8.36 -13.78 24.89
N ARG A 197 -9.58 -13.93 25.42
CA ARG A 197 -9.91 -14.99 26.39
C ARG A 197 -9.73 -16.39 25.80
N ASN A 198 -10.02 -16.55 24.52
CA ASN A 198 -9.99 -17.81 23.79
C ASN A 198 -8.77 -17.93 22.85
N ILE A 199 -7.70 -17.17 23.08
CA ILE A 199 -6.49 -17.24 22.24
C ILE A 199 -5.89 -18.64 22.19
N LYS A 200 -5.97 -19.41 23.29
CA LYS A 200 -5.52 -20.81 23.35
C LYS A 200 -6.36 -21.75 22.48
N GLU A 201 -7.61 -21.38 22.22
CA GLU A 201 -8.52 -22.08 21.32
C GLU A 201 -8.40 -21.55 19.88
N GLY A 202 -7.52 -20.56 19.67
CA GLY A 202 -7.23 -19.95 18.37
C GLY A 202 -8.22 -18.86 17.94
N SER A 203 -9.13 -18.44 18.82
CA SER A 203 -10.11 -17.37 18.57
C SER A 203 -9.78 -16.15 19.40
N ALA A 204 -9.27 -15.09 18.76
CA ALA A 204 -8.97 -13.82 19.42
C ALA A 204 -8.95 -12.66 18.43
N HIS A 205 -9.25 -11.45 18.92
CA HIS A 205 -9.14 -10.23 18.13
C HIS A 205 -8.71 -9.04 18.99
N LYS A 206 -8.13 -8.05 18.32
CA LYS A 206 -7.80 -6.75 18.90
C LYS A 206 -7.97 -5.66 17.85
N ILE A 207 -8.75 -4.64 18.17
CA ILE A 207 -8.92 -3.43 17.36
C ILE A 207 -8.45 -2.26 18.21
N GLN A 208 -7.62 -1.40 17.64
CA GLN A 208 -7.11 -0.25 18.35
C GLN A 208 -7.10 0.99 17.45
N VAL A 209 -7.65 2.08 17.95
CA VAL A 209 -7.57 3.41 17.33
C VAL A 209 -6.73 4.29 18.23
N PHE A 210 -5.60 4.75 17.73
CA PHE A 210 -4.65 5.59 18.46
C PHE A 210 -5.00 7.07 18.31
N ARG A 211 -4.61 7.88 19.29
CA ARG A 211 -4.82 9.35 19.29
C ARG A 211 -4.17 10.05 18.11
N ASN A 212 -3.12 9.47 17.53
CA ASN A 212 -2.44 9.99 16.35
C ASN A 212 -3.10 9.56 15.02
N GLY A 213 -4.19 8.78 15.07
CA GLY A 213 -4.94 8.34 13.90
C GLY A 213 -4.49 7.05 13.27
N HIS A 214 -3.44 6.44 13.78
CA HIS A 214 -3.14 5.05 13.46
C HIS A 214 -4.28 4.17 13.95
N CYS A 215 -4.70 3.22 13.12
CA CYS A 215 -5.70 2.22 13.50
C CYS A 215 -5.21 0.83 13.13
N GLU A 216 -5.51 -0.14 13.97
CA GLU A 216 -5.13 -1.54 13.80
C GLU A 216 -6.34 -2.43 14.02
N PHE A 217 -6.45 -3.48 13.21
CA PHE A 217 -7.41 -4.56 13.37
C PHE A 217 -6.65 -5.88 13.23
N MET A 218 -6.57 -6.64 14.31
CA MET A 218 -5.85 -7.89 14.46
C MET A 218 -6.83 -9.02 14.70
N VAL A 219 -6.67 -10.11 13.93
CA VAL A 219 -7.51 -11.31 14.02
C VAL A 219 -6.61 -12.54 14.08
N CYS A 220 -6.78 -13.38 15.10
CA CYS A 220 -6.12 -14.67 15.23
C CYS A 220 -6.82 -15.68 14.32
N LEU A 221 -6.05 -16.44 13.55
CA LEU A 221 -6.55 -17.45 12.62
C LEU A 221 -6.29 -18.88 13.11
N GLU A 222 -5.69 -19.08 14.29
CA GLU A 222 -5.19 -20.40 14.68
C GLU A 222 -6.30 -21.47 14.73
N ASN A 223 -7.53 -21.09 15.06
CA ASN A 223 -8.69 -21.99 15.13
C ASN A 223 -9.19 -22.52 13.77
N ILE A 224 -8.88 -21.83 12.67
CA ILE A 224 -9.29 -22.19 11.31
C ILE A 224 -8.15 -22.81 10.50
N LEU A 225 -6.97 -22.97 11.09
CA LEU A 225 -5.88 -23.67 10.45
C LEU A 225 -6.10 -25.17 10.58
N GLU A 226 -6.07 -25.85 9.44
CA GLU A 226 -5.96 -27.29 9.43
C GLU A 226 -4.49 -27.68 9.56
N VAL A 227 -4.21 -28.64 10.44
CA VAL A 227 -2.90 -29.27 10.50
C VAL A 227 -2.93 -30.44 9.55
N ASP A 228 -2.03 -30.45 8.57
CA ASP A 228 -1.82 -31.61 7.71
C ASP A 228 -1.25 -32.74 8.58
N SER A 229 -2.15 -33.59 9.09
CA SER A 229 -1.82 -34.76 9.91
C SER A 229 -1.66 -36.04 9.07
N ASP A 230 -1.94 -35.96 7.76
CA ASP A 230 -1.94 -37.09 6.83
C ASP A 230 -0.69 -37.11 5.94
N HIS A 231 0.40 -37.60 6.52
CA HIS A 231 1.43 -38.34 5.79
C HIS A 231 0.95 -39.77 5.43
N THR A 232 -0.24 -39.94 4.83
CA THR A 232 -0.77 -41.28 4.49
C THR A 232 -0.92 -41.57 3.00
N HIS A 233 -0.64 -40.62 2.09
CA HIS A 233 -0.63 -40.95 0.64
C HIS A 233 0.53 -40.41 -0.21
N HIS A 234 1.48 -39.67 0.36
CA HIS A 234 2.66 -39.21 -0.40
C HIS A 234 3.95 -39.60 0.33
N GLN A 235 4.56 -40.69 -0.14
CA GLN A 235 5.85 -41.20 0.34
C GLN A 235 6.97 -40.16 0.12
N ASN A 236 7.86 -40.11 1.11
CA ASN A 236 9.23 -39.54 1.10
C ASN A 236 9.36 -38.01 1.06
N LEU A 237 9.07 -37.33 2.18
CA LEU A 237 9.82 -36.13 2.56
C LEU A 237 10.14 -36.16 4.06
N LEU A 238 11.42 -35.88 4.35
CA LEU A 238 12.05 -35.89 5.67
C LEU A 238 11.38 -34.92 6.65
N HIS A 239 11.44 -35.28 7.95
CA HIS A 239 11.10 -34.50 9.14
C HIS A 239 10.85 -33.00 8.90
N ASN A 240 9.59 -32.59 8.77
CA ASN A 240 9.17 -31.19 8.68
C ASN A 240 8.17 -30.87 9.81
N PRO A 241 8.17 -29.66 10.40
CA PRO A 241 7.14 -29.26 11.34
C PRO A 241 5.77 -29.31 10.63
N SER A 242 4.72 -29.60 11.40
CA SER A 242 3.36 -29.81 10.89
C SER A 242 2.96 -28.67 9.95
N THR A 243 2.76 -28.98 8.66
CA THR A 243 2.34 -27.99 7.65
C THR A 243 0.97 -27.46 8.06
N LYS A 244 0.84 -26.14 8.25
CA LYS A 244 -0.46 -25.51 8.50
C LYS A 244 -1.11 -25.13 7.16
N ILE A 245 -2.37 -25.50 7.00
CA ILE A 245 -3.17 -25.21 5.82
C ILE A 245 -4.18 -24.12 6.18
N LEU A 246 -4.15 -23.02 5.42
CA LEU A 246 -5.12 -21.93 5.50
C LEU A 246 -6.02 -21.99 4.27
N PHE A 247 -7.33 -21.91 4.45
CA PHE A 247 -8.26 -21.80 3.34
C PHE A 247 -8.22 -20.39 2.76
N TYR A 248 -8.15 -20.30 1.42
CA TYR A 248 -8.18 -19.02 0.71
C TYR A 248 -9.38 -18.16 1.09
N LYS A 249 -10.56 -18.78 1.22
CA LYS A 249 -11.80 -18.07 1.53
C LYS A 249 -11.71 -17.36 2.87
N ASP A 250 -11.19 -18.04 3.90
CA ASP A 250 -11.10 -17.47 5.24
C ASP A 250 -10.05 -16.35 5.32
N MET A 251 -8.92 -16.52 4.63
CA MET A 251 -7.92 -15.46 4.48
C MET A 251 -8.50 -14.22 3.79
N ALA A 252 -9.21 -14.42 2.67
CA ALA A 252 -9.79 -13.35 1.88
C ALA A 252 -10.92 -12.63 2.65
N GLU A 253 -11.78 -13.37 3.34
CA GLU A 253 -12.85 -12.83 4.17
C GLU A 253 -12.31 -12.03 5.35
N SER A 254 -11.24 -12.52 6.01
CA SER A 254 -10.55 -11.78 7.07
C SER A 254 -10.02 -10.45 6.56
N LEU A 255 -9.27 -10.47 5.45
CA LEU A 255 -8.69 -9.26 4.85
C LEU A 255 -9.79 -8.27 4.44
N SER A 256 -10.84 -8.72 3.76
CA SER A 256 -11.96 -7.85 3.35
C SER A 256 -12.64 -7.21 4.56
N ASN A 257 -13.01 -7.99 5.58
CA ASN A 257 -13.67 -7.46 6.78
C ASN A 257 -12.79 -6.44 7.53
N GLN A 258 -11.49 -6.72 7.64
CA GLN A 258 -10.54 -5.82 8.31
C GLN A 258 -10.32 -4.52 7.52
N ILE A 259 -10.13 -4.62 6.20
CA ILE A 259 -9.95 -3.46 5.31
C ILE A 259 -11.22 -2.61 5.28
N GLU A 260 -12.39 -3.20 5.06
CA GLU A 260 -13.68 -2.49 5.06
C GLU A 260 -13.89 -1.77 6.38
N GLY A 261 -13.68 -2.48 7.48
CA GLY A 261 -13.84 -1.97 8.83
C GLY A 261 -12.96 -0.76 9.13
N LEU A 262 -11.68 -0.83 8.79
CA LEU A 262 -10.74 0.27 8.99
C LEU A 262 -11.06 1.46 8.07
N ILE A 263 -11.48 1.23 6.82
CA ILE A 263 -11.92 2.31 5.93
C ILE A 263 -13.18 2.99 6.48
N ASN A 264 -14.11 2.25 7.09
CA ASN A 264 -15.29 2.84 7.72
C ASN A 264 -14.90 3.72 8.93
N ILE A 265 -14.03 3.22 9.81
CA ILE A 265 -13.44 4.00 10.92
C ILE A 265 -12.79 5.29 10.41
N TRP A 266 -12.00 5.19 9.34
CA TRP A 266 -11.38 6.34 8.70
C TRP A 266 -12.41 7.36 8.19
N ASN A 267 -13.42 6.88 7.46
CA ASN A 267 -14.43 7.75 6.88
C ASN A 267 -15.24 8.50 7.94
N ASP A 268 -15.60 7.81 9.02
CA ASP A 268 -16.51 8.34 10.05
C ASP A 268 -15.79 9.19 11.10
N GLY A 269 -14.50 8.93 11.36
CA GLY A 269 -13.82 9.43 12.56
C GLY A 269 -12.49 10.14 12.35
N LEU A 270 -11.82 10.00 11.20
CA LEU A 270 -10.45 10.48 11.03
C LEU A 270 -10.34 11.55 9.91
N PRO A 271 -9.61 12.66 10.16
CA PRO A 271 -9.59 13.82 9.27
C PRO A 271 -8.65 13.68 8.06
N PHE A 272 -7.90 12.59 7.95
CA PHE A 272 -6.83 12.46 6.96
C PHE A 272 -7.36 12.17 5.54
N LYS A 273 -6.67 12.71 4.52
CA LYS A 273 -7.02 12.49 3.11
C LYS A 273 -6.36 11.25 2.51
N ASP A 274 -5.12 10.98 2.92
CA ASP A 274 -4.30 9.87 2.44
C ASP A 274 -3.79 9.06 3.62
N MET A 275 -3.78 7.74 3.49
CA MET A 275 -3.28 6.82 4.50
C MET A 275 -2.43 5.72 3.88
N LEU A 276 -1.43 5.26 4.63
CA LEU A 276 -0.74 4.01 4.36
C LEU A 276 -1.54 2.87 4.97
N ILE A 277 -2.11 2.00 4.13
CA ILE A 277 -2.67 0.73 4.58
C ILE A 277 -1.59 -0.35 4.53
N THR A 278 -1.50 -1.16 5.58
CA THR A 278 -0.55 -2.27 5.70
C THR A 278 -1.27 -3.51 6.19
N ALA A 279 -1.08 -4.64 5.51
CA ALA A 279 -1.55 -5.94 5.96
C ALA A 279 -0.35 -6.84 6.22
N VAL A 280 -0.39 -7.58 7.32
CA VAL A 280 0.66 -8.47 7.79
C VAL A 280 0.04 -9.81 8.19
N MET A 281 0.73 -10.91 7.89
CA MET A 281 0.42 -12.22 8.44
C MET A 281 1.64 -12.81 9.15
N THR A 282 1.47 -13.23 10.41
CA THR A 282 2.55 -13.70 11.28
C THR A 282 2.66 -15.22 11.31
N ASN A 283 3.84 -15.72 11.70
CA ASN A 283 4.11 -17.15 11.89
C ASN A 283 3.77 -18.01 10.66
N THR A 284 4.16 -17.50 9.48
CA THR A 284 3.76 -18.07 8.17
C THR A 284 4.70 -19.13 7.60
N THR A 285 5.83 -19.39 8.24
CA THR A 285 6.79 -20.40 7.76
C THR A 285 6.13 -21.77 7.63
N TYR A 286 6.33 -22.41 6.47
CA TYR A 286 5.71 -23.68 6.05
C TYR A 286 4.19 -23.66 5.88
N MET A 287 3.52 -22.51 6.01
CA MET A 287 2.10 -22.42 5.72
C MET A 287 1.81 -22.61 4.23
N ARG A 288 0.67 -23.24 3.93
CA ARG A 288 0.15 -23.39 2.55
C ARG A 288 -1.26 -22.86 2.46
N LEU A 289 -1.58 -22.27 1.31
CA LEU A 289 -2.93 -21.80 1.00
C LEU A 289 -3.70 -22.85 0.20
N TYR A 290 -4.84 -23.27 0.71
CA TYR A 290 -5.78 -24.13 0.01
C TYR A 290 -6.72 -23.30 -0.85
N SER A 291 -6.66 -23.49 -2.16
CA SER A 291 -7.45 -22.73 -3.14
C SER A 291 -8.94 -23.11 -3.12
N GLY A 292 -9.27 -24.36 -2.80
CA GLY A 292 -10.61 -24.92 -2.98
C GLY A 292 -10.97 -25.21 -4.44
N ARG A 293 -10.05 -24.98 -5.39
CA ARG A 293 -10.18 -25.43 -6.78
C ARG A 293 -9.87 -26.93 -6.88
N LYS A 294 -10.76 -27.68 -7.53
CA LYS A 294 -10.57 -29.11 -7.80
C LYS A 294 -9.93 -29.28 -9.16
N THR A 295 -8.84 -30.03 -9.20
CA THR A 295 -8.12 -30.43 -10.41
C THR A 295 -8.19 -31.95 -10.59
N TRP A 296 -7.62 -32.48 -11.67
CA TRP A 296 -7.51 -33.91 -11.90
C TRP A 296 -6.63 -34.62 -10.85
N ASN A 297 -5.69 -33.90 -10.22
CA ASN A 297 -4.80 -34.38 -9.16
C ASN A 297 -5.28 -34.06 -7.74
N GLY A 298 -6.58 -33.79 -7.58
CA GLY A 298 -7.16 -33.39 -6.29
C GLY A 298 -7.23 -31.87 -6.14
N TYR A 299 -7.29 -31.39 -4.90
CA TYR A 299 -7.46 -29.98 -4.63
C TYR A 299 -6.15 -29.20 -4.76
N GLU A 300 -6.24 -27.99 -5.29
CA GLU A 300 -5.07 -27.16 -5.54
C GLU A 300 -4.58 -26.49 -4.25
N LEU A 301 -3.30 -26.73 -3.94
CA LEU A 301 -2.57 -26.15 -2.82
C LEU A 301 -1.43 -25.27 -3.33
N GLY A 302 -1.28 -24.12 -2.69
CA GLY A 302 -0.13 -23.23 -2.87
C GLY A 302 1.19 -23.88 -2.45
N SER A 303 2.27 -23.19 -2.81
CA SER A 303 3.62 -23.48 -2.35
C SER A 303 3.77 -23.10 -0.86
N PRO A 304 4.61 -23.83 -0.10
CA PRO A 304 4.92 -23.45 1.27
C PRO A 304 5.66 -22.12 1.31
N VAL A 305 5.32 -21.29 2.28
CA VAL A 305 5.97 -19.99 2.51
C VAL A 305 7.27 -20.18 3.31
N SER A 306 8.35 -19.51 2.90
CA SER A 306 9.62 -19.50 3.64
C SER A 306 9.70 -18.40 4.70
N ASP A 307 9.11 -17.24 4.41
CA ASP A 307 9.15 -16.08 5.28
C ASP A 307 8.25 -16.28 6.51
N PRO A 308 8.67 -15.89 7.72
CA PRO A 308 7.81 -15.98 8.91
C PRO A 308 6.75 -14.88 8.96
N ILE A 309 6.95 -13.79 8.20
CA ILE A 309 6.06 -12.64 8.15
C ILE A 309 5.80 -12.29 6.68
N LEU A 310 4.55 -12.39 6.26
CA LEU A 310 4.10 -11.86 4.97
C LEU A 310 3.59 -10.43 5.17
N GLN A 311 3.91 -9.54 4.23
CA GLN A 311 3.48 -8.15 4.31
C GLN A 311 3.21 -7.54 2.93
N TYR A 312 2.17 -6.71 2.89
CA TYR A 312 1.95 -5.76 1.80
C TYR A 312 1.48 -4.41 2.34
N SER A 313 1.95 -3.33 1.72
CA SER A 313 1.57 -1.96 2.09
C SER A 313 1.30 -1.15 0.84
N LYS A 314 0.31 -0.25 0.91
CA LYS A 314 -0.07 0.64 -0.18
C LYS A 314 -0.57 1.97 0.38
N VAL A 315 -0.22 3.09 -0.27
CA VAL A 315 -0.87 4.37 0.01
C VAL A 315 -2.23 4.40 -0.70
N ILE A 316 -3.27 4.72 0.04
CA ILE A 316 -4.65 4.85 -0.45
C ILE A 316 -5.18 6.24 -0.16
N ASN A 317 -6.08 6.71 -1.03
CA ASN A 317 -6.80 7.96 -0.86
C ASN A 317 -8.25 7.67 -0.42
N LYS A 318 -8.87 8.58 0.34
CA LYS A 318 -10.26 8.45 0.83
C LYS A 318 -11.30 8.25 -0.28
N GLU A 319 -11.01 8.68 -1.51
CA GLU A 319 -11.86 8.53 -2.70
C GLU A 319 -11.65 7.19 -3.43
N GLU A 320 -10.65 6.39 -3.05
CA GLU A 320 -10.34 5.13 -3.71
C GLU A 320 -11.41 4.06 -3.43
N SER A 321 -11.73 3.25 -4.44
CA SER A 321 -12.73 2.19 -4.32
C SER A 321 -12.29 1.12 -3.30
N LYS A 322 -13.13 0.85 -2.28
CA LYS A 322 -12.89 -0.19 -1.27
C LYS A 322 -12.60 -1.55 -1.89
N ALA A 323 -13.43 -1.95 -2.86
CA ALA A 323 -13.27 -3.22 -3.58
C ALA A 323 -11.92 -3.32 -4.30
N ALA A 324 -11.42 -2.22 -4.87
CA ALA A 324 -10.12 -2.19 -5.54
C ALA A 324 -8.96 -2.31 -4.53
N VAL A 325 -9.11 -1.72 -3.34
CA VAL A 325 -8.15 -1.87 -2.25
C VAL A 325 -8.11 -3.34 -1.82
N GLU A 326 -9.26 -3.91 -1.44
CA GLU A 326 -9.39 -5.32 -1.02
C GLU A 326 -8.79 -6.28 -2.05
N GLU A 327 -9.17 -6.12 -3.32
CA GLU A 327 -8.69 -6.97 -4.41
C GLU A 327 -7.16 -6.92 -4.54
N SER A 328 -6.56 -5.73 -4.41
CA SER A 328 -5.10 -5.59 -4.50
C SER A 328 -4.36 -6.31 -3.36
N PHE A 329 -4.93 -6.28 -2.15
CA PHE A 329 -4.36 -6.94 -0.97
C PHE A 329 -4.52 -8.46 -1.05
N ILE A 330 -5.72 -8.96 -1.36
CA ILE A 330 -6.00 -10.39 -1.48
C ILE A 330 -5.13 -11.02 -2.58
N LYS A 331 -5.04 -10.39 -3.76
CA LYS A 331 -4.14 -10.84 -4.84
C LYS A 331 -2.70 -10.95 -4.38
N ARG A 332 -2.20 -9.96 -3.64
CA ARG A 332 -0.82 -9.97 -3.17
C ARG A 332 -0.57 -11.11 -2.18
N PHE A 333 -1.49 -11.37 -1.26
CA PHE A 333 -1.37 -12.48 -0.32
C PHE A 333 -1.48 -13.83 -1.01
N VAL A 334 -2.38 -14.02 -1.97
CA VAL A 334 -2.45 -15.22 -2.82
C VAL A 334 -1.11 -15.49 -3.52
N ASN A 335 -0.47 -14.45 -4.06
CA ASN A 335 0.83 -14.56 -4.74
C ASN A 335 1.96 -15.02 -3.81
N HIS A 336 1.93 -14.68 -2.51
CA HIS A 336 2.93 -15.16 -1.55
C HIS A 336 2.92 -16.69 -1.42
N PHE A 337 1.79 -17.34 -1.68
CA PHE A 337 1.66 -18.80 -1.69
C PHE A 337 1.88 -19.41 -3.09
N GLY A 338 2.40 -18.64 -4.05
CA GLY A 338 2.66 -19.13 -5.41
C GLY A 338 1.40 -19.48 -6.22
N LEU A 339 0.25 -18.95 -5.82
CA LEU A 339 -0.99 -19.02 -6.59
C LEU A 339 -1.23 -17.68 -7.28
N ASN A 340 -2.14 -17.66 -8.25
CA ASN A 340 -2.53 -16.47 -8.99
C ASN A 340 -4.07 -16.38 -9.07
N ILE A 341 -4.58 -15.16 -9.16
CA ILE A 341 -6.00 -14.88 -9.36
C ILE A 341 -6.19 -13.58 -10.14
N ASP A 342 -6.92 -13.65 -11.27
CA ASP A 342 -7.13 -12.51 -12.16
C ASP A 342 -8.12 -11.49 -11.58
N THR A 343 -9.23 -11.95 -11.03
CA THR A 343 -10.23 -11.13 -10.32
C THR A 343 -10.64 -11.83 -9.04
N VAL A 344 -10.63 -11.11 -7.91
CA VAL A 344 -10.97 -11.72 -6.61
C VAL A 344 -12.46 -11.96 -6.50
N PHE A 345 -13.28 -11.02 -6.99
CA PHE A 345 -14.73 -11.09 -6.97
C PHE A 345 -15.30 -11.21 -8.38
N ASP A 346 -16.33 -12.04 -8.56
CA ASP A 346 -17.13 -12.07 -9.78
C ASP A 346 -18.14 -10.90 -9.82
N ASN A 347 -18.87 -10.78 -10.93
CA ASN A 347 -19.87 -9.71 -11.11
C ASN A 347 -21.03 -9.77 -10.10
N ASN A 348 -21.19 -10.89 -9.38
CA ASN A 348 -22.22 -11.09 -8.36
C ASN A 348 -21.66 -10.90 -6.94
N GLY A 349 -20.37 -10.56 -6.79
CA GLY A 349 -19.69 -10.40 -5.51
C GLY A 349 -19.20 -11.71 -4.88
N ASN A 350 -19.25 -12.84 -5.57
CA ASN A 350 -18.71 -14.10 -5.06
C ASN A 350 -17.20 -14.17 -5.26
N MET A 351 -16.49 -14.80 -4.32
CA MET A 351 -15.05 -14.99 -4.42
C MET A 351 -14.69 -16.05 -5.48
N ASN A 352 -13.87 -15.64 -6.44
CA ASN A 352 -13.21 -16.56 -7.37
C ASN A 352 -12.11 -17.36 -6.66
N LYS A 353 -11.80 -18.54 -7.18
CA LYS A 353 -10.78 -19.43 -6.61
C LYS A 353 -9.43 -19.19 -7.29
N PRO A 354 -8.33 -19.01 -6.54
CA PRO A 354 -7.00 -18.85 -7.11
C PRO A 354 -6.48 -20.17 -7.68
N GLY A 355 -5.43 -20.16 -8.49
CA GLY A 355 -4.79 -21.38 -8.98
C GLY A 355 -3.35 -21.18 -9.43
N LYS A 356 -2.65 -22.26 -9.75
CA LYS A 356 -1.30 -22.16 -10.31
C LYS A 356 -1.37 -21.69 -11.77
N LEU A 357 -0.40 -20.87 -12.16
CA LEU A 357 -0.12 -20.61 -13.56
C LEU A 357 0.60 -21.86 -14.10
N TYR A 358 -0.05 -22.56 -15.03
CA TYR A 358 0.54 -23.71 -15.73
C TYR A 358 1.28 -23.26 -16.98
#